data_AF-A0AAJ1S3P8-F1
#
_entry.id   AF-A0AAJ1S3P8-F1
#
_cell.length_a   1.000
_cell.length_b   1.000
_cell.length_c   1.000
_cell.angle_alpha   90.00
_cell.angle_beta   90.00
_cell.angle_gamma   90.00
#
_symmetry.space_group_name_H-M   'P 1'
#
loop_
_entity.id
_entity.type
_entity.pdbx_description
1 polymer ?
#
loop_
_entity_poly.entity_id
_entity_poly.type
_entity_poly.pdbx_seq_one_letter_code
_entity_poly.pdbx_strand_id
1 'polypeptide(L)'
;MPYQGQISGMERPPSGYLPEYVEINPQTGLPVDYDGHVLRGPREVFLEAKDGFRGLAFAPDNSYWLSRAEGAVGQATRQLDALPEGAVLEWHVSDPYGAAALRELFDSNGLYDVTVIYTPKL
;
A
#
# COMPACT_ATOMS: atom_id res chain seq x y z
N MET A 1 -1.97 -6.75 17.25
CA MET A 1 -1.48 -7.42 16.04
C MET A 1 -0.54 -6.46 15.32
N PRO A 2 0.56 -6.90 14.66
CA PRO A 2 1.31 -6.01 13.76
C PRO A 2 0.36 -5.39 12.72
N TYR A 3 0.57 -4.12 12.37
CA TYR A 3 -0.39 -3.39 11.53
C TYR A 3 -0.65 -4.07 10.17
N GLN A 4 0.39 -4.62 9.53
CA GLN A 4 0.25 -5.38 8.29
C GLN A 4 -0.74 -6.54 8.44
N GLY A 5 -0.65 -7.32 9.53
CA GLY A 5 -1.61 -8.42 9.81
C GLY A 5 -3.03 -7.93 10.06
N GLN A 6 -3.21 -6.74 10.65
CA GLN A 6 -4.53 -6.14 10.84
C GLN A 6 -5.20 -5.85 9.48
N ILE A 7 -4.42 -5.38 8.50
CA ILE A 7 -4.93 -5.03 7.18
C ILE A 7 -5.12 -6.28 6.32
N SER A 8 -4.14 -7.18 6.29
CA SER A 8 -4.19 -8.37 5.45
C SER A 8 -5.07 -9.49 6.00
N GLY A 9 -5.40 -9.45 7.30
CA GLY A 9 -6.06 -10.56 8.00
C GLY A 9 -5.14 -11.75 8.28
N MET A 10 -3.85 -11.63 7.98
CA MET A 10 -2.87 -12.71 8.17
C MET A 10 -2.19 -12.63 9.53
N GLU A 11 -2.15 -13.77 10.22
CA GLU A 11 -1.33 -13.91 11.43
C GLU A 11 0.13 -14.13 11.06
N ARG A 12 1.03 -13.49 11.80
CA ARG A 12 2.47 -13.67 11.59
C ARG A 12 2.86 -15.08 12.07
N PRO A 13 3.36 -15.95 11.17
CA PRO A 13 3.81 -17.28 11.56
C PRO A 13 5.05 -17.21 12.47
N PRO A 14 5.42 -18.31 13.17
CA PRO A 14 6.59 -18.36 14.04
C PRO A 14 7.92 -17.99 13.35
N SER A 15 8.01 -18.12 12.03
CA SER A 15 9.16 -17.69 11.22
C SER A 15 9.32 -16.17 11.16
N GLY A 16 8.31 -15.40 11.54
CA GLY A 16 8.33 -13.94 11.56
C GLY A 16 8.01 -13.25 10.23
N TYR A 17 8.00 -13.98 9.11
CA TYR A 17 7.66 -13.46 7.79
C TYR A 17 6.15 -13.52 7.56
N LEU A 18 5.51 -12.38 7.26
CA LEU A 18 4.10 -12.35 6.87
C LEU A 18 4.01 -12.73 5.39
N PRO A 19 3.19 -13.74 5.02
CA PRO A 19 2.97 -14.06 3.61
C PRO A 19 2.38 -12.85 2.88
N GLU A 20 3.00 -12.48 1.77
CA GLU A 20 2.51 -11.46 0.85
C GLU A 20 1.78 -12.15 -0.32
N TYR A 21 0.78 -11.48 -0.87
CA TYR A 21 0.14 -11.89 -2.11
C TYR A 21 0.96 -11.36 -3.28
N VAL A 22 1.22 -12.19 -4.29
CA VAL A 22 2.12 -11.84 -5.41
C VAL A 22 1.37 -11.93 -6.72
N GLU A 23 1.41 -10.85 -7.51
CA GLU A 23 1.05 -10.88 -8.93
C GLU A 23 2.30 -10.82 -9.81
N ILE A 24 2.18 -11.34 -11.02
CA ILE A 24 3.21 -11.16 -12.04
C ILE A 24 2.79 -10.01 -12.92
N ASN A 25 3.60 -8.95 -12.94
CA ASN A 25 3.36 -7.84 -13.86
C ASN A 25 3.42 -8.36 -15.31
N PRO A 26 2.33 -8.27 -16.09
CA PRO A 26 2.23 -8.94 -17.38
C PRO A 26 3.14 -8.34 -18.46
N GLN A 27 3.58 -7.08 -18.30
CA GLN A 27 4.46 -6.39 -19.24
C GLN A 27 5.95 -6.69 -18.99
N THR A 28 6.34 -6.81 -17.71
CA THR A 28 7.75 -6.97 -17.31
C THR A 28 8.12 -8.41 -16.92
N GLY A 29 7.13 -9.23 -16.58
CA GLY A 29 7.32 -10.58 -16.03
C GLY A 29 7.87 -10.60 -14.60
N LEU A 30 7.96 -9.45 -13.94
CA LEU A 30 8.49 -9.34 -12.58
C LEU A 30 7.39 -9.56 -11.53
N PRO A 31 7.71 -10.20 -10.39
CA PRO A 31 6.77 -10.32 -9.28
C PRO A 31 6.53 -8.95 -8.63
N VAL A 32 5.30 -8.73 -8.19
CA VAL A 32 4.85 -7.54 -7.46
C VAL A 32 4.07 -7.99 -6.24
N ASP A 33 4.55 -7.56 -5.07
CA ASP A 33 3.99 -7.95 -3.78
C ASP A 33 2.90 -6.99 -3.31
N TYR A 34 1.93 -7.56 -2.59
CA TYR A 34 0.87 -6.89 -1.87
C TYR A 34 0.77 -7.49 -0.47
N ASP A 35 0.50 -6.66 0.52
CA ASP A 35 0.39 -7.12 1.91
C ASP A 35 -0.81 -8.06 2.14
N GLY A 36 -1.84 -7.99 1.30
CA GLY A 36 -2.97 -8.90 1.33
C GLY A 36 -3.87 -8.84 0.10
N HIS A 37 -4.85 -9.74 0.05
CA HIS A 37 -5.84 -9.85 -1.02
C HIS A 37 -7.17 -10.34 -0.45
N VAL A 38 -8.27 -9.69 -0.83
CA VAL A 38 -9.62 -10.06 -0.41
C VAL A 38 -10.62 -9.91 -1.55
N LEU A 39 -11.71 -10.68 -1.50
CA LEU A 39 -12.86 -10.50 -2.38
C LEU A 39 -13.94 -9.66 -1.69
N ARG A 40 -14.39 -8.58 -2.34
CA ARG A 40 -15.58 -7.81 -1.92
C ARG A 40 -16.67 -7.97 -2.97
N GLY A 41 -17.51 -8.99 -2.77
CA GLY A 41 -18.43 -9.46 -3.81
C GLY A 41 -17.63 -10.09 -4.97
N PRO A 42 -17.89 -9.72 -6.24
CA PRO A 42 -17.12 -10.23 -7.38
C PRO A 42 -15.78 -9.50 -7.59
N ARG A 43 -15.46 -8.47 -6.80
CA ARG A 43 -14.30 -7.61 -7.02
C ARG A 43 -13.11 -8.03 -6.18
N GLU A 44 -11.96 -8.17 -6.82
CA GLU A 44 -10.68 -8.35 -6.14
C GLU A 44 -10.17 -7.02 -5.57
N VAL A 45 -9.73 -7.06 -4.32
CA VAL A 45 -9.16 -5.92 -3.60
C VAL A 45 -7.81 -6.32 -3.04
N PHE A 46 -6.78 -5.68 -3.58
CA PHE A 46 -5.39 -5.83 -3.19
C PHE A 46 -5.06 -4.78 -2.13
N LEU A 47 -4.36 -5.21 -1.09
CA LEU A 47 -4.19 -4.44 0.14
C LEU A 47 -2.71 -4.14 0.38
N GLU A 48 -2.43 -2.89 0.72
CA GLU A 48 -1.13 -2.44 1.22
C GLU A 48 -1.31 -1.81 2.61
N ALA A 49 -0.41 -2.10 3.53
CA ALA A 49 -0.42 -1.63 4.90
C ALA A 49 0.75 -0.69 5.17
N LYS A 50 0.45 0.60 5.35
CA LYS A 50 1.45 1.61 5.74
C LYS A 50 1.30 2.00 7.21
N ASP A 51 2.24 1.52 8.03
CA ASP A 51 2.27 1.88 9.43
C ASP A 51 2.92 3.26 9.65
N GLY A 52 2.12 4.25 10.02
CA GLY A 52 2.56 5.61 10.34
C GLY A 52 2.48 6.54 9.14
N PHE A 53 3.63 6.91 8.58
CA PHE A 53 3.76 7.88 7.48
C PHE A 53 3.50 9.35 7.82
N ARG A 54 3.25 9.68 9.09
CA ARG A 54 3.06 11.06 9.57
C ARG A 54 4.13 12.04 9.07
N GLY A 55 5.39 11.61 9.00
CA GLY A 55 6.46 12.54 8.64
C GLY A 55 6.46 13.00 7.18
N LEU A 56 5.70 12.36 6.29
CA LEU A 56 5.41 12.93 4.96
C LEU A 56 4.69 14.29 5.08
N ALA A 57 3.82 14.46 6.07
CA ALA A 57 3.09 15.70 6.29
C ALA A 57 3.90 16.77 7.05
N PHE A 58 4.76 16.35 7.99
CA PHE A 58 5.38 17.27 8.96
C PHE A 58 6.89 17.42 8.83
N ALA A 59 7.52 16.65 7.96
CA ALA A 59 8.95 16.75 7.67
C ALA A 59 9.22 16.53 6.17
N PRO A 60 8.56 17.30 5.28
CA PRO A 60 8.63 17.09 3.83
C PRO A 60 10.05 17.23 3.26
N ASP A 61 10.90 18.06 3.87
CA ASP A 61 12.29 18.27 3.40
C ASP A 61 13.30 17.27 4.00
N ASN A 62 12.84 16.36 4.86
CA ASN A 62 13.72 15.37 5.47
C ASN A 62 14.04 14.26 4.47
N SER A 63 15.34 14.01 4.22
CA SER A 63 15.80 13.04 3.23
C SER A 63 15.24 11.63 3.40
N TYR A 64 14.95 11.20 4.62
CA TYR A 64 14.31 9.91 4.89
C TYR A 64 12.84 9.88 4.42
N TRP A 65 12.11 10.99 4.60
CA TRP A 65 10.72 11.09 4.15
C TRP A 65 10.62 11.32 2.65
N LEU A 66 11.57 12.04 2.04
CA LEU A 66 11.70 12.15 0.58
C LEU A 66 11.92 10.77 -0.06
N SER A 67 12.88 9.99 0.43
CA SER A 67 13.12 8.64 -0.08
C SER A 67 11.91 7.71 0.08
N ARG A 68 11.15 7.86 1.18
CA ARG A 68 9.90 7.13 1.36
C ARG A 68 8.79 7.57 0.43
N ALA A 69 8.69 8.86 0.11
CA ALA A 69 7.74 9.37 -0.85
C ALA A 69 8.01 8.77 -2.25
N GLU A 70 9.27 8.84 -2.71
CA GLU A 70 9.71 8.23 -3.98
C GLU A 70 9.43 6.72 -4.00
N GLY A 71 9.76 6.02 -2.91
CA GLY A 71 9.49 4.59 -2.77
C GLY A 71 7.99 4.26 -2.80
N ALA A 72 7.15 5.09 -2.18
CA ALA A 72 5.70 4.92 -2.18
C ALA A 72 5.11 5.06 -3.58
N VAL A 73 5.52 6.10 -4.33
CA VAL A 73 5.12 6.29 -5.73
C VAL A 73 5.54 5.09 -6.57
N GLY A 74 6.81 4.69 -6.49
CA GLY A 74 7.31 3.57 -7.28
C GLY A 74 6.64 2.24 -6.96
N GLN A 75 6.30 1.98 -5.68
CA GLN A 75 5.55 0.78 -5.30
C GLN A 75 4.12 0.82 -5.83
N ALA A 76 3.40 1.94 -5.63
CA ALA A 76 2.04 2.11 -6.09
C ALA A 76 1.93 1.96 -7.62
N THR A 77 2.85 2.54 -8.39
CA THR A 77 2.91 2.34 -9.85
C THR A 77 3.04 0.87 -10.23
N ARG A 78 4.01 0.15 -9.65
CA ARG A 78 4.21 -1.28 -9.96
C ARG A 78 2.99 -2.13 -9.59
N GLN A 79 2.35 -1.82 -8.47
CA GLN A 79 1.13 -2.49 -8.03
C GLN A 79 -0.01 -2.23 -9.03
N LEU A 80 -0.28 -0.97 -9.40
CA LEU A 80 -1.30 -0.66 -10.41
C LEU A 80 -1.02 -1.36 -11.75
N ASP A 81 0.22 -1.36 -12.21
CA ASP A 81 0.61 -2.00 -13.48
C ASP A 81 0.42 -3.53 -13.46
N ALA A 82 0.43 -4.15 -12.28
CA ALA A 82 0.26 -5.59 -12.09
C ALA A 82 -1.17 -6.00 -11.69
N LEU A 83 -2.10 -5.06 -11.52
CA LEU A 83 -3.47 -5.38 -11.13
C LEU A 83 -4.19 -6.14 -12.25
N PRO A 84 -4.93 -7.21 -11.92
CA PRO A 84 -5.91 -7.79 -12.83
C PRO A 84 -6.99 -6.78 -13.25
N GLU A 85 -7.57 -6.96 -14.43
CA GLU A 85 -8.66 -6.10 -14.91
C GLU A 85 -9.84 -6.08 -13.93
N GLY A 86 -10.27 -4.88 -13.54
CA GLY A 86 -11.41 -4.68 -12.62
C GLY A 86 -11.06 -4.79 -11.13
N ALA A 87 -9.84 -5.19 -10.78
CA ALA A 87 -9.34 -5.20 -9.40
C ALA A 87 -9.14 -3.76 -8.84
N VAL A 88 -8.92 -3.66 -7.53
CA VAL A 88 -8.63 -2.40 -6.82
C VAL A 88 -7.38 -2.53 -6.00
N LEU A 89 -6.62 -1.44 -5.91
CA LEU A 89 -5.58 -1.27 -4.91
C LEU A 89 -6.03 -0.34 -3.79
N GLU A 90 -5.98 -0.82 -2.55
CA GLU A 90 -6.23 -0.04 -1.35
C GLU A 90 -4.96 0.06 -0.49
N TRP A 91 -4.55 1.29 -0.19
CA TRP A 91 -3.46 1.57 0.73
C TRP A 91 -4.03 2.01 2.08
N HIS A 92 -3.97 1.12 3.07
CA HIS A 92 -4.42 1.39 4.42
C HIS A 92 -3.29 1.99 5.25
N VAL A 93 -3.49 3.21 5.75
CA VAL A 93 -2.48 3.98 6.48
C VAL A 93 -2.91 4.18 7.93
N SER A 94 -2.01 3.90 8.88
CA SER A 94 -2.35 3.89 10.31
C SER A 94 -2.41 5.27 10.99
N ASP A 95 -1.94 6.31 10.30
CA ASP A 95 -1.97 7.70 10.76
C ASP A 95 -2.83 8.56 9.83
N PRO A 96 -3.70 9.44 10.35
CA PRO A 96 -4.59 10.24 9.52
C PRO A 96 -3.84 11.30 8.69
N TYR A 97 -2.76 11.88 9.22
CA TYR A 97 -1.94 12.84 8.47
C TYR A 97 -1.07 12.15 7.43
N GLY A 98 -0.53 10.97 7.77
CA GLY A 98 0.15 10.11 6.80
C GLY A 98 -0.76 9.72 5.64
N ALA A 99 -2.02 9.37 5.92
CA ALA A 99 -3.01 9.04 4.90
C ALA A 99 -3.31 10.25 3.99
N ALA A 100 -3.50 11.44 4.57
CA ALA A 100 -3.74 12.66 3.80
C ALA A 100 -2.54 13.02 2.90
N ALA A 101 -1.32 12.95 3.44
CA ALA A 101 -0.11 13.24 2.67
C ALA A 101 0.12 12.23 1.54
N LEU A 102 -0.19 10.94 1.75
CA LEU A 102 -0.11 9.94 0.68
C LEU A 102 -1.11 10.17 -0.43
N ARG A 103 -2.35 10.62 -0.12
CA ARG A 103 -3.32 11.01 -1.15
C ARG A 103 -2.78 12.13 -2.03
N GLU A 104 -2.29 13.20 -1.41
CA GLU A 104 -1.71 14.34 -2.14
C GLU A 104 -0.49 13.93 -2.97
N LEU A 105 0.38 13.08 -2.40
CA LEU A 105 1.53 12.54 -3.12
C LEU A 105 1.11 11.75 -4.35
N PHE A 106 0.13 10.87 -4.24
CA PHE A 106 -0.37 10.08 -5.38
C PHE A 106 -1.09 10.94 -6.41
N ASP A 107 -1.94 11.87 -5.97
CA ASP A 107 -2.64 12.81 -6.87
C ASP A 107 -1.66 13.67 -7.68
N SER A 108 -0.59 14.16 -7.04
CA SER A 108 0.45 14.97 -7.71
C SER A 108 1.33 14.18 -8.68
N ASN A 109 1.36 12.85 -8.56
CA ASN A 109 2.06 11.93 -9.46
C ASN A 109 1.12 11.22 -10.45
N GLY A 110 -0.16 11.61 -10.51
CA GLY A 110 -1.13 11.05 -11.45
C GLY A 110 -1.62 9.63 -11.10
N LEU A 111 -1.43 9.17 -9.86
CA LEU A 111 -1.80 7.85 -9.39
C LEU A 111 -3.20 7.86 -8.75
N TYR A 112 -4.23 8.12 -9.56
CA TYR A 112 -5.61 8.30 -9.08
C TYR A 112 -6.34 6.98 -8.74
N ASP A 113 -5.83 5.85 -9.23
CA ASP A 113 -6.46 4.53 -9.05
C ASP A 113 -6.04 3.82 -7.74
N VAL A 114 -5.29 4.51 -6.88
CA VAL A 114 -4.95 4.03 -5.53
C VAL A 114 -5.93 4.61 -4.51
N THR A 115 -6.72 3.75 -3.87
CA THR A 115 -7.60 4.20 -2.79
C THR A 115 -6.83 4.23 -1.47
N VAL A 116 -6.40 5.42 -1.03
CA VAL A 116 -5.73 5.58 0.28
C VAL A 116 -6.76 5.76 1.40
N ILE A 117 -6.74 4.87 2.39
CA ILE A 117 -7.71 4.79 3.49
C ILE A 117 -7.00 4.97 4.82
N TYR A 118 -7.49 5.90 5.65
CA TYR A 118 -7.04 5.95 7.04
C TYR A 118 -7.69 4.80 7.82
N THR A 119 -6.88 3.89 8.36
CA THR A 119 -7.33 2.75 9.16
C THR A 119 -6.59 2.73 10.49
N PRO A 120 -7.23 3.12 11.61
CA PRO A 120 -6.56 3.18 12.91
C PRO A 120 -6.07 1.80 13.36
N LYS A 121 -4.94 1.76 14.08
CA LYS A 121 -4.50 0.54 14.77
C LYS A 121 -5.51 0.11 15.83
N LEU A 122 -5.71 -1.20 15.93
CA LEU A 122 -6.45 -1.87 17.01
C LEU A 122 -5.54 -2.25 18.18
#